data_AF-A0A956H8C2-F1
#
_entry.id   AF-A0A956H8C2-F1
#
_cell.length_a   1.000
_cell.length_b   1.000
_cell.length_c   1.000
_cell.angle_alpha   90.00
_cell.angle_beta   90.00
_cell.angle_gamma   90.00
#
_symmetry.space_group_name_H-M   'P 1'
#
loop_
_entity.id
_entity.type
_entity.pdbx_description
1 polymer ?
#
loop_
_entity_poly.entity_id
_entity_poly.type
_entity_poly.pdbx_seq_one_letter_code
_entity_poly.pdbx_strand_id
1 'polypeptide(L)'
;CEPAPGFCAPGELSCESAMELGYCDGEQSWSLLACETLCAADALRPISLGCVVDPLTGPACLCTAEGSTCTPQEEGISSCMDAERLLQCTQGVWTVSDCDEVCGQAAVCDPSAEAGAVCSCG
;
A
#
# COMPACT_ATOMS: atom_id res chain seq x y z
N CYS A 1 21.47 -11.48 25.86
CA CYS A 1 20.82 -12.52 25.06
C CYS A 1 20.42 -11.88 23.74
N GLU A 2 21.22 -12.06 22.70
CA GLU A 2 20.78 -11.77 21.34
C GLU A 2 19.87 -12.96 20.95
N PRO A 3 18.61 -12.72 20.53
CA PRO A 3 17.77 -13.81 20.05
C PRO A 3 18.45 -14.48 18.85
N ALA A 4 18.37 -15.80 18.79
CA ALA A 4 18.92 -16.55 17.67
C ALA A 4 18.26 -16.07 16.36
N PRO A 5 19.01 -15.97 15.25
CA PRO A 5 18.44 -15.56 13.96
C PRO A 5 17.27 -16.49 13.61
N GLY A 6 16.08 -15.91 13.47
CA GLY A 6 14.82 -16.61 13.22
C GLY A 6 13.78 -16.55 14.34
N PHE A 7 14.12 -16.04 15.53
CA PHE A 7 13.16 -15.80 16.61
C PHE A 7 12.90 -14.30 16.76
N CYS A 8 11.62 -13.92 16.68
CA CYS A 8 11.14 -12.55 16.84
C CYS A 8 10.56 -12.32 18.25
N ALA A 9 10.44 -11.07 18.66
CA ALA A 9 9.80 -10.74 19.93
C ALA A 9 8.27 -10.78 19.78
N PRO A 10 7.50 -11.41 20.70
CA PRO A 10 6.04 -11.43 20.60
C PRO A 10 5.45 -10.03 20.50
N GLY A 11 4.61 -9.80 19.48
CA GLY A 11 4.03 -8.48 19.18
C GLY A 11 4.93 -7.57 18.35
N GLU A 12 6.11 -8.02 17.94
CA GLU A 12 6.97 -7.31 17.01
C GLU A 12 6.36 -7.25 15.61
N LEU A 13 6.55 -6.12 14.96
CA LEU A 13 6.14 -5.86 13.58
C LEU A 13 7.38 -5.58 12.75
N SER A 14 7.37 -5.97 11.47
CA SER A 14 8.45 -5.72 10.51
C SER A 14 7.88 -5.63 9.09
N CYS A 15 8.41 -4.75 8.25
CA CYS A 15 8.10 -4.78 6.81
C CYS A 15 8.97 -5.85 6.15
N GLU A 16 8.37 -7.02 5.89
CA GLU A 16 9.06 -8.16 5.29
C GLU A 16 9.17 -8.00 3.76
N SER A 17 8.23 -7.26 3.17
CA SER A 17 8.30 -6.82 1.78
C SER A 17 7.62 -5.44 1.61
N ALA A 18 7.65 -4.89 0.39
CA ALA A 18 6.98 -3.62 0.09
C ALA A 18 5.46 -3.67 0.31
N MET A 19 4.85 -4.86 0.34
CA MET A 19 3.40 -5.06 0.46
C MET A 19 3.01 -6.02 1.59
N GLU A 20 3.95 -6.49 2.40
CA GLU A 20 3.70 -7.44 3.49
C GLU A 20 4.26 -6.93 4.81
N LEU A 21 3.38 -6.90 5.81
CA LEU A 21 3.72 -6.64 7.19
C LEU A 21 3.86 -7.98 7.91
N GLY A 22 5.07 -8.28 8.39
CA GLY A 22 5.32 -9.37 9.31
C GLY A 22 4.83 -8.99 10.71
N TYR A 23 4.10 -9.91 11.34
CA TYR A 23 3.74 -9.86 12.75
C TYR A 23 4.27 -11.10 13.46
N CYS A 24 4.98 -10.87 14.56
CA CYS A 24 5.47 -11.94 15.41
C CYS A 24 4.39 -12.36 16.41
N ASP A 25 3.91 -13.60 16.29
CA ASP A 25 2.90 -14.13 17.19
C ASP A 25 3.48 -14.58 18.56
N GLY A 26 2.58 -15.02 19.46
CA GLY A 26 2.93 -15.43 20.81
C GLY A 26 3.81 -16.69 20.90
N GLU A 27 3.88 -17.47 19.83
CA GLU A 27 4.75 -18.64 19.68
C GLU A 27 6.11 -18.26 19.08
N GLN A 28 6.39 -16.97 18.89
CA GLN A 28 7.62 -16.42 18.31
C GLN A 28 7.81 -16.84 16.84
N SER A 29 6.70 -16.98 16.12
CA SER A 29 6.70 -17.22 14.67
C SER A 29 6.29 -15.97 13.90
N TRP A 30 6.85 -15.81 12.70
CA TRP A 30 6.45 -14.74 11.79
C TRP A 30 5.21 -15.14 11.00
N SER A 31 4.16 -14.35 11.15
CA SER A 31 2.99 -14.38 10.27
C SER A 31 3.08 -13.22 9.29
N LEU A 32 2.98 -13.52 7.99
CA LEU A 32 2.95 -12.49 6.94
C LEU A 32 1.51 -12.04 6.70
N LEU A 33 1.28 -10.73 6.81
CA LEU A 33 0.00 -10.10 6.56
C LEU A 33 0.13 -9.20 5.34
N ALA A 34 -0.62 -9.51 4.28
CA ALA A 34 -0.68 -8.65 3.10
C ALA A 34 -1.34 -7.31 3.48
N CYS A 35 -0.69 -6.20 3.13
CA CYS A 35 -1.18 -4.87 3.47
C CYS A 35 -2.52 -4.56 2.81
N GLU A 36 -2.81 -5.12 1.63
CA GLU A 36 -4.12 -5.03 0.98
C GLU A 36 -5.23 -5.60 1.88
N THR A 37 -4.99 -6.78 2.47
CA THR A 37 -5.94 -7.44 3.38
C THR A 37 -6.12 -6.62 4.66
N LEU A 38 -5.03 -6.08 5.22
CA LEU A 38 -5.09 -5.26 6.43
C LEU A 38 -5.85 -3.96 6.18
N CYS A 39 -5.59 -3.28 5.06
CA CYS A 39 -6.28 -2.05 4.71
C CYS A 39 -7.76 -2.30 4.42
N ALA A 40 -8.12 -3.38 3.70
CA ALA A 40 -9.49 -3.72 3.34
C ALA A 40 -10.45 -3.90 4.55
N ALA A 41 -9.92 -4.08 5.76
CA ALA A 41 -10.73 -4.25 6.96
C ALA A 41 -11.32 -2.93 7.51
N ASP A 42 -10.77 -1.76 7.17
CA ASP A 42 -10.95 -0.54 7.97
C ASP A 42 -11.83 0.57 7.34
N ALA A 43 -12.22 0.51 6.05
CA ALA A 43 -13.02 1.59 5.44
C ALA A 43 -13.84 1.20 4.18
N LEU A 44 -14.64 2.16 3.68
CA LEU A 44 -15.22 2.13 2.34
C LEU A 44 -14.10 2.28 1.29
N ARG A 45 -13.62 1.15 0.74
CA ARG A 45 -12.60 1.07 -0.35
C ARG A 45 -11.18 1.61 -0.04
N PRO A 46 -10.54 1.19 1.06
CA PRO A 46 -9.15 1.52 1.33
C PRO A 46 -8.19 0.74 0.40
N ILE A 47 -7.07 1.36 0.07
CA ILE A 47 -5.99 0.85 -0.76
C ILE A 47 -4.70 0.90 0.06
N SER A 48 -3.93 -0.17 -0.03
CA SER A 48 -2.57 -0.21 0.52
C SER A 48 -1.61 0.50 -0.43
N LEU A 49 -0.91 1.52 0.06
CA LEU A 49 0.28 2.09 -0.58
C LEU A 49 1.56 1.30 -0.26
N GLY A 50 1.45 0.27 0.57
CA GLY A 50 2.53 -0.63 0.95
C GLY A 50 2.86 -0.57 2.44
N CYS A 51 3.86 -1.37 2.82
CA CYS A 51 4.42 -1.35 4.17
C CYS A 51 5.44 -0.22 4.28
N VAL A 52 5.29 0.61 5.31
CA VAL A 52 6.19 1.72 5.62
C VAL A 52 6.68 1.60 7.05
N VAL A 53 7.93 2.01 7.30
CA VAL A 53 8.49 2.08 8.65
C VAL A 53 8.46 3.54 9.10
N ASP A 54 7.48 3.88 9.93
CA ASP A 54 7.42 5.20 10.55
C ASP A 54 8.31 5.25 11.81
N PRO A 55 9.11 6.31 12.02
CA PRO A 55 10.01 6.41 13.16
C PRO A 55 9.32 6.55 14.52
N LEU A 56 8.02 6.88 14.57
CA LEU A 56 7.22 7.07 15.78
C LEU A 56 6.30 5.88 16.07
N THR A 57 5.68 5.31 15.03
CA THR A 57 4.69 4.22 15.16
C THR A 57 5.25 2.86 14.75
N GLY A 58 6.43 2.82 14.12
CA GLY A 58 7.04 1.59 13.63
C GLY A 58 6.49 1.13 12.28
N PRO A 59 6.79 -0.11 11.87
CA PRO A 59 6.32 -0.70 10.62
C PRO A 59 4.79 -0.87 10.62
N ALA A 60 4.14 -0.35 9.58
CA ALA A 60 2.71 -0.41 9.40
C ALA A 60 2.35 -0.39 7.90
N CYS A 61 1.16 -0.88 7.57
CA CYS A 61 0.61 -0.72 6.23
C CYS A 61 0.00 0.66 6.06
N LEU A 62 0.45 1.40 5.04
CA LEU A 62 -0.10 2.71 4.71
C LEU A 62 -1.41 2.53 3.94
N CYS A 63 -2.53 2.75 4.62
CA CYS A 63 -3.86 2.66 4.04
C CYS A 63 -4.38 4.04 3.65
N THR A 64 -4.82 4.21 2.41
CA THR A 64 -5.48 5.41 1.91
C THR A 64 -6.85 5.07 1.31
N ALA A 65 -7.74 6.02 1.09
CA ALA A 65 -9.02 5.81 0.42
C ALA A 65 -9.37 6.98 -0.51
N GLU A 66 -10.17 6.71 -1.53
CA GLU A 66 -10.73 7.75 -2.40
C GLU A 66 -11.40 8.86 -1.56
N GLY A 67 -11.13 10.12 -1.91
CA GLY A 67 -11.66 11.29 -1.21
C GLY A 67 -10.94 11.63 0.10
N SER A 68 -9.97 10.82 0.53
CA SER A 68 -9.14 11.14 1.70
C SER A 68 -8.11 12.21 1.36
N THR A 69 -7.75 13.02 2.34
CA THR A 69 -6.70 14.03 2.16
C THR A 69 -5.34 13.37 2.05
N CYS A 70 -4.53 13.80 1.08
CA CYS A 70 -3.10 13.49 1.02
C CYS A 70 -2.27 14.71 1.40
N THR A 71 -1.05 14.47 1.87
CA THR A 71 -0.09 15.51 2.22
C THR A 71 0.58 16.11 0.98
N PRO A 72 1.17 17.31 1.07
CA PRO A 72 1.92 17.90 -0.05
C PRO A 72 3.11 17.07 -0.54
N GLN A 73 3.61 16.14 0.29
CA GLN A 73 4.70 15.22 -0.06
C GLN A 73 4.20 14.04 -0.89
N GLU A 74 2.91 13.72 -0.78
CA GLU A 74 2.24 12.68 -1.55
C GLU A 74 1.67 13.21 -2.87
N GLU A 75 1.71 14.52 -3.10
CA GLU A 75 1.20 15.15 -4.32
C GLU A 75 1.91 14.59 -5.56
N GLY A 76 1.13 14.04 -6.50
CA GLY A 76 1.66 13.38 -7.69
C GLY A 76 2.06 11.92 -7.50
N ILE A 77 2.00 11.37 -6.28
CA ILE A 77 2.13 9.92 -6.07
C ILE A 77 0.90 9.21 -6.65
N SER A 78 1.16 8.13 -7.37
CA SER A 78 0.16 7.25 -7.93
C SER A 78 0.45 5.78 -7.62
N SER A 79 -0.61 5.01 -7.37
CA SER A 79 -0.55 3.57 -7.14
C SER A 79 -1.74 2.89 -7.80
N CYS A 80 -1.58 1.64 -8.24
CA CYS A 80 -2.71 0.87 -8.75
C CYS A 80 -3.63 0.46 -7.60
N MET A 81 -4.90 0.83 -7.72
CA MET A 81 -5.95 0.33 -6.83
C MET A 81 -6.22 -1.14 -7.12
N ASP A 82 -6.26 -1.49 -8.40
CA ASP A 82 -6.38 -2.83 -8.96
C ASP A 82 -5.88 -2.82 -10.42
N ALA A 83 -6.15 -3.89 -11.16
CA ALA A 83 -5.70 -4.04 -12.55
C ALA A 83 -6.27 -2.99 -13.52
N GLU A 84 -7.37 -2.31 -13.17
CA GLU A 84 -8.12 -1.42 -14.08
C GLU A 84 -8.21 0.02 -13.54
N ARG A 85 -7.90 0.24 -12.26
CA ARG A 85 -8.08 1.53 -11.59
C ARG A 85 -6.77 2.07 -11.02
N LEU A 86 -6.53 3.35 -11.28
CA LEU A 86 -5.40 4.12 -10.78
C LEU A 86 -5.84 5.01 -9.62
N LEU A 87 -5.12 4.98 -8.50
CA LEU A 87 -5.26 5.93 -7.42
C LEU A 87 -4.13 6.97 -7.52
N GLN A 88 -4.47 8.26 -7.46
CA GLN A 88 -3.49 9.34 -7.49
C GLN A 88 -3.85 10.45 -6.51
N CYS A 89 -2.85 10.97 -5.81
CA CYS A 89 -3.01 12.20 -5.02
C CYS A 89 -2.94 13.42 -5.94
N THR A 90 -4.07 14.11 -6.06
CA THR A 90 -4.22 15.31 -6.90
C THR A 90 -4.97 16.39 -6.14
N GLN A 91 -4.37 17.58 -6.04
CA GLN A 91 -4.92 18.73 -5.31
C GLN A 91 -5.15 18.42 -3.82
N GLY A 92 -4.25 17.66 -3.20
CA GLY A 92 -4.33 17.30 -1.78
C GLY A 92 -5.44 16.29 -1.45
N VAL A 93 -6.01 15.62 -2.46
CA VAL A 93 -7.00 14.56 -2.28
C VAL A 93 -6.66 13.34 -3.12
N TRP A 94 -6.79 12.15 -2.53
CA TRP A 94 -6.68 10.88 -3.23
C TRP A 94 -7.87 10.66 -4.16
N THR A 95 -7.62 10.59 -5.46
CA THR A 95 -8.63 10.45 -6.51
C THR A 95 -8.42 9.13 -7.25
N VAL A 96 -9.50 8.40 -7.52
CA VAL A 96 -9.48 7.19 -8.33
C VAL A 96 -9.89 7.53 -9.76
N SER A 97 -9.18 6.94 -10.72
CA SER A 97 -9.46 7.05 -12.15
C SER A 97 -9.53 5.65 -12.77
N ASP A 98 -10.56 5.37 -13.55
CA ASP A 98 -10.67 4.15 -14.36
C ASP A 98 -9.77 4.27 -15.59
N CYS A 99 -8.85 3.31 -15.79
CA CYS A 99 -7.90 3.39 -16.89
C CYS A 99 -8.56 3.31 -18.26
N ASP A 100 -9.67 2.59 -18.37
CA ASP A 100 -10.46 2.54 -19.61
C ASP A 100 -11.01 3.92 -20.02
N GLU A 101 -11.45 4.71 -19.03
CA GLU A 101 -11.95 6.06 -19.27
C GLU A 101 -10.80 7.00 -19.65
N VAL A 102 -9.68 6.91 -18.94
CA VAL A 102 -8.47 7.71 -19.21
C VAL A 102 -7.92 7.44 -20.62
N CYS A 103 -7.87 6.18 -21.04
CA CYS A 103 -7.34 5.77 -22.33
C CYS A 103 -8.38 5.80 -23.46
N GLY A 104 -9.67 5.82 -23.15
CA GLY A 104 -10.76 5.69 -24.12
C GLY A 104 -10.87 4.29 -24.75
N GLN A 105 -10.20 3.29 -24.19
CA GLN A 105 -10.13 1.91 -24.64
C GLN A 105 -9.66 1.00 -23.51
N ALA A 106 -9.78 -0.32 -23.72
CA ALA A 106 -9.28 -1.35 -22.81
C ALA A 106 -7.85 -1.04 -22.33
N ALA A 107 -7.69 -0.74 -21.05
CA ALA A 107 -6.42 -0.35 -20.46
C ALA A 107 -6.23 -0.97 -19.08
N VAL A 108 -4.97 -1.13 -18.69
CA VAL A 108 -4.60 -1.70 -17.40
C VAL A 108 -3.77 -0.72 -16.60
N CYS A 109 -3.91 -0.76 -15.28
CA CYS A 109 -3.00 -0.04 -14.41
C CYS A 109 -1.65 -0.78 -14.34
N ASP A 110 -0.58 -0.11 -14.74
CA ASP A 110 0.78 -0.60 -14.68
C ASP A 110 1.51 0.02 -13.47
N PRO A 111 1.82 -0.78 -12.43
CA PRO A 111 2.54 -0.29 -11.26
C PRO A 111 4.06 -0.22 -11.47
N SER A 112 4.57 -0.61 -12.65
CA SER A 112 6.01 -0.76 -12.93
C SER A 112 6.62 0.45 -13.63
N ALA A 113 5.82 1.48 -13.92
CA ALA A 113 6.31 2.69 -14.57
C ALA A 113 7.27 3.47 -13.67
N GLU A 114 8.31 4.05 -14.28
CA GLU A 114 9.42 4.71 -13.56
C GLU A 114 8.99 5.95 -12.76
N ALA A 115 7.80 6.49 -13.04
CA ALA A 115 7.23 7.66 -12.38
C ALA A 115 6.15 7.33 -11.33
N GLY A 116 5.96 6.05 -11.00
CA GLY A 116 4.81 5.56 -10.23
C GLY A 116 3.78 4.90 -11.13
N ALA A 117 2.69 4.38 -10.55
CA ALA A 117 1.70 3.65 -11.32
C ALA A 117 1.04 4.54 -12.40
N VAL A 118 0.77 3.99 -13.58
CA VAL A 118 0.13 4.70 -14.70
C VAL A 118 -0.87 3.82 -15.43
N CYS A 119 -1.84 4.42 -16.11
CA CYS A 119 -2.69 3.68 -17.04
C CYS A 119 -1.94 3.36 -18.33
N SER A 120 -1.77 2.07 -18.61
CA SER A 120 -1.17 1.55 -19.83
C SER A 120 -2.24 1.37 -20.90
N CYS A 121 -2.30 2.32 -21.83
CA CYS A 121 -3.21 2.29 -22.97
C CYS A 121 -2.63 1.38 -24.06
N GLY A 122 -3.32 0.28 -24.37
CA GLY A 122 -2.92 -0.69 -25.41
C GLY A 122 -3.14 -0.24 -26.84
#